data_AF-A0A956L551-F1
#
_entry.id   AF-A0A956L551-F1
#
_cell.length_a   1.000
_cell.length_b   1.000
_cell.length_c   1.000
_cell.angle_alpha   90.00
_cell.angle_beta   90.00
_cell.angle_gamma   90.00
#
_symmetry.space_group_name_H-M   'P 1'
#
loop_
_entity.id
_entity.type
_entity.pdbx_description
1 polymer ?
#
loop_
_entity_poly.entity_id
_entity_poly.type
_entity_poly.pdbx_seq_one_letter_code
_entity_poly.pdbx_strand_id
1 'polypeptide(L)'
;MPLPPRRGWLSRRVMVGAGAAAVLTLGITCALLSGGDEAPGDGPSGGASAWLGRWLGSGPDPEALEAIDDAIVAHRLERAESDLATLEQEHPEDPRLLWRRGRLQVARKQPAQALSTYGAAVEREPGLLEEPAFFADLSALLHDDELRTEAVDVAVEQLGHPGHEFLLERLGDLDDPLPWAQRKRAAAAVGAHPECAARLDARRQLALDLLQAADADDPCGTFGRSLLAMQATLDEVYLQPAHDAKLPRGCKVHKQRLAELRAALVEKYGPPQRRKGSGRCRGFRGLLRGGC
;
A
#
# COMPACT_ATOMS: atom_id res chain seq x y z
N MET A 1 20.08 21.12 26.85
CA MET A 1 18.97 21.65 26.01
C MET A 1 17.67 21.01 26.48
N PRO A 2 16.69 21.77 27.00
CA PRO A 2 15.45 21.20 27.50
C PRO A 2 14.43 21.01 26.37
N LEU A 3 13.78 19.85 26.33
CA LEU A 3 12.66 19.55 25.44
C LEU A 3 11.34 20.11 25.99
N PRO A 4 10.40 20.58 25.13
CA PRO A 4 9.11 21.10 25.59
C PRO A 4 8.10 19.96 25.90
N PRO A 5 7.11 20.22 26.78
CA PRO A 5 6.15 19.22 27.24
C PRO A 5 5.01 18.96 26.24
N ARG A 6 4.62 17.69 26.10
CA ARG A 6 3.44 17.24 25.34
C ARG A 6 2.15 17.55 26.11
N ARG A 7 1.21 18.26 25.47
CA ARG A 7 -0.14 18.52 26.01
C ARG A 7 -1.04 17.29 25.87
N GLY A 8 -1.63 16.88 26.98
CA GLY A 8 -2.61 15.79 27.07
C GLY A 8 -3.94 16.12 26.40
N TRP A 9 -4.60 15.09 25.87
CA TRP A 9 -5.93 15.16 25.28
C TRP A 9 -6.94 14.38 26.13
N LEU A 10 -8.09 15.02 26.33
CA LEU A 10 -9.18 14.65 27.24
C LEU A 10 -10.05 13.51 26.71
N SER A 11 -10.57 12.77 27.69
CA SER A 11 -11.52 11.66 27.65
C SER A 11 -12.80 11.93 26.87
N ARG A 12 -13.30 10.93 26.12
CA ARG A 12 -14.64 10.94 25.51
C ARG A 12 -15.52 9.81 26.06
N ARG A 13 -16.77 10.19 26.33
CA ARG A 13 -17.91 9.39 26.81
C ARG A 13 -18.49 8.52 25.68
N VAL A 14 -19.03 7.36 26.04
CA VAL A 14 -19.71 6.38 25.16
C VAL A 14 -21.21 6.66 25.11
N MET A 15 -21.81 6.57 23.91
CA MET A 15 -23.26 6.47 23.68
C MET A 15 -23.54 5.33 22.69
N VAL A 16 -24.62 4.58 22.95
CA VAL A 16 -25.11 3.41 22.19
C VAL A 16 -26.22 3.85 21.24
N GLY A 17 -26.20 3.37 19.99
CA GLY A 17 -27.29 3.58 19.02
C GLY A 17 -27.26 2.55 17.89
N ALA A 18 -28.40 1.87 17.71
CA ALA A 18 -28.67 0.84 16.69
C ALA A 18 -29.10 1.45 15.34
N GLY A 19 -28.80 0.77 14.22
CA GLY A 19 -29.28 1.16 12.89
C GLY A 19 -28.91 0.17 11.79
N ALA A 20 -29.91 -0.21 10.99
CA ALA A 20 -30.00 -1.41 10.15
C ALA A 20 -29.29 -1.35 8.77
N ALA A 21 -28.93 -2.53 8.26
CA ALA A 21 -28.30 -2.76 6.96
C ALA A 21 -29.34 -3.01 5.85
N ALA A 22 -29.03 -2.55 4.63
CA ALA A 22 -29.72 -2.94 3.40
C ALA A 22 -28.66 -3.31 2.35
N VAL A 23 -28.70 -4.56 1.88
CA VAL A 23 -27.79 -5.12 0.87
C VAL A 23 -28.52 -5.17 -0.47
N LEU A 24 -27.94 -4.57 -1.50
CA LEU A 24 -28.41 -4.61 -2.88
C LEU A 24 -27.37 -5.37 -3.72
N THR A 25 -27.71 -6.57 -4.16
CA THR A 25 -26.92 -7.40 -5.07
C THR A 25 -27.21 -7.03 -6.52
N LEU A 26 -26.20 -6.53 -7.24
CA LEU A 26 -26.22 -6.35 -8.69
C LEU A 26 -25.45 -7.50 -9.35
N GLY A 27 -26.18 -8.35 -10.07
CA GLY A 27 -25.62 -9.42 -10.90
C GLY A 27 -25.04 -8.87 -12.19
N ILE A 28 -23.79 -9.24 -12.48
CA ILE A 28 -23.12 -8.99 -13.76
C ILE A 28 -22.94 -10.33 -14.45
N THR A 29 -23.69 -10.53 -15.54
CA THR A 29 -23.54 -11.64 -16.48
C THR A 29 -22.56 -11.22 -17.58
N CYS A 30 -21.34 -11.75 -17.55
CA CYS A 30 -20.39 -11.66 -18.66
C CYS A 30 -20.52 -12.91 -19.55
N ALA A 31 -20.90 -12.69 -20.80
CA ALA A 31 -20.82 -13.69 -21.87
C ALA A 31 -19.36 -13.85 -22.32
N LEU A 32 -18.83 -15.07 -22.17
CA LEU A 32 -17.53 -15.48 -22.71
C LEU A 32 -17.73 -16.10 -24.10
N LEU A 33 -17.09 -15.49 -25.09
CA LEU A 33 -16.81 -16.10 -26.40
C LEU A 33 -15.42 -16.75 -26.32
N SER A 34 -15.40 -18.07 -26.27
CA SER A 34 -14.18 -18.89 -26.25
C SER A 34 -13.86 -19.40 -27.65
N GLY A 35 -12.61 -19.20 -28.09
CA GLY A 35 -12.03 -19.82 -29.27
C GLY A 35 -10.53 -19.56 -29.32
N GLY A 36 -9.70 -20.59 -29.10
CA GLY A 36 -8.25 -20.51 -29.26
C GLY A 36 -7.52 -21.66 -28.58
N ASP A 37 -6.84 -22.46 -29.41
CA ASP A 37 -6.20 -23.76 -29.22
C ASP A 37 -5.37 -24.04 -27.95
N GLU A 38 -5.50 -25.29 -27.51
CA GLU A 38 -4.82 -25.96 -26.41
C GLU A 38 -3.31 -26.17 -26.71
N ALA A 39 -2.46 -25.65 -25.83
CA ALA A 39 -1.09 -26.13 -25.67
C ALA A 39 -0.99 -26.87 -24.31
N PRO A 40 -0.60 -28.15 -24.26
CA PRO A 40 -0.46 -28.89 -23.02
C PRO A 40 0.86 -28.50 -22.35
N GLY A 41 0.82 -27.47 -21.52
CA GLY A 41 1.85 -27.20 -20.54
C GLY A 41 1.45 -27.85 -19.22
N ASP A 42 1.99 -29.04 -18.93
CA ASP A 42 1.99 -29.65 -17.60
C ASP A 42 2.77 -28.74 -16.62
N GLY A 43 2.12 -27.66 -16.20
CA GLY A 43 2.59 -26.80 -15.12
C GLY A 43 2.32 -27.51 -13.79
N PRO A 44 3.28 -27.57 -12.86
CA PRO A 44 3.12 -28.31 -11.61
C PRO A 44 2.07 -27.64 -10.73
N SER A 45 0.82 -28.09 -10.82
CA SER A 45 -0.28 -27.77 -9.91
C SER A 45 -0.11 -28.41 -8.52
N GLY A 46 1.12 -28.74 -8.13
CA GLY A 46 1.49 -29.38 -6.86
C GLY A 46 1.86 -28.38 -5.75
N GLY A 47 1.57 -27.09 -5.92
CA GLY A 47 2.03 -26.04 -5.00
C GLY A 47 1.47 -26.18 -3.58
N ALA A 48 0.14 -26.27 -3.43
CA ALA A 48 -0.51 -26.16 -2.13
C ALA A 48 -0.25 -27.36 -1.18
N SER A 49 -0.25 -28.58 -1.72
CA SER A 49 -0.05 -29.79 -0.91
C SER A 49 1.42 -30.10 -0.62
N ALA A 50 2.35 -29.61 -1.45
CA ALA A 50 3.78 -29.85 -1.27
C ALA A 50 4.40 -28.98 -0.17
N TRP A 51 3.92 -27.75 0.05
CA TRP A 51 4.38 -26.93 1.18
C TRP A 51 3.78 -27.43 2.51
N LEU A 52 2.50 -27.84 2.53
CA LEU A 52 1.86 -28.47 3.70
C LEU A 52 2.63 -29.72 4.16
N GLY A 53 3.14 -30.53 3.23
CA GLY A 53 3.93 -31.73 3.54
C GLY A 53 5.33 -31.46 4.08
N ARG A 54 5.93 -30.29 3.80
CA ARG A 54 7.28 -29.91 4.26
C ARG A 54 7.30 -29.44 5.72
N TRP A 55 6.16 -29.01 6.23
CA TRP A 55 6.02 -28.35 7.53
C TRP A 55 5.60 -29.25 8.69
N LEU A 56 5.07 -30.44 8.40
CA LEU A 56 4.48 -31.34 9.40
C LEU A 56 5.49 -32.08 10.31
N GLY A 57 6.80 -31.81 10.18
CA GLY A 57 7.83 -32.59 10.89
C GLY A 57 8.52 -31.92 12.08
N SER A 58 8.47 -30.59 12.25
CA SER A 58 9.40 -29.91 13.20
C SER A 58 8.92 -28.56 13.76
N GLY A 59 7.70 -28.14 13.48
CA GLY A 59 7.17 -26.87 14.00
C GLY A 59 6.67 -26.96 15.45
N PRO A 60 6.39 -25.81 16.09
CA PRO A 60 5.67 -25.75 17.35
C PRO A 60 4.35 -26.51 17.27
N ASP A 61 3.97 -27.07 18.42
CA ASP A 61 2.68 -27.70 18.62
C ASP A 61 1.53 -26.72 18.28
N PRO A 62 0.58 -27.11 17.41
CA PRO A 62 -0.56 -26.26 17.06
C PRO A 62 -1.37 -25.78 18.28
N GLU A 63 -1.55 -26.61 19.30
CA GLU A 63 -2.27 -26.23 20.52
C GLU A 63 -1.54 -25.11 21.29
N ALA A 64 -0.21 -25.15 21.30
CA ALA A 64 0.60 -24.09 21.91
C ALA A 64 0.47 -22.75 21.16
N LEU A 65 0.41 -22.78 19.82
CA LEU A 65 0.18 -21.58 19.00
C LEU A 65 -1.22 -21.00 19.24
N GLU A 66 -2.25 -21.84 19.33
CA GLU A 66 -3.62 -21.42 19.64
C GLU A 66 -3.71 -20.79 21.04
N ALA A 67 -3.02 -21.36 22.04
CA ALA A 67 -2.98 -20.80 23.39
C ALA A 67 -2.37 -19.39 23.44
N ILE A 68 -1.38 -19.09 22.59
CA ILE A 68 -0.81 -17.73 22.44
C ILE A 68 -1.86 -16.80 21.81
N ASP A 69 -2.51 -17.25 20.73
CA ASP A 69 -3.51 -16.47 20.02
C ASP A 69 -4.69 -16.11 20.96
N ASP A 70 -5.16 -17.07 21.77
CA ASP A 70 -6.16 -16.88 22.82
C ASP A 70 -5.70 -15.90 23.90
N ALA A 71 -4.44 -15.97 24.32
CA ALA A 71 -3.87 -15.03 25.29
C ALA A 71 -3.83 -13.60 24.73
N ILE A 72 -3.52 -13.42 23.44
CA ILE A 72 -3.54 -12.11 22.76
C ILE A 72 -4.97 -11.56 22.72
N VAL A 73 -5.94 -12.37 22.28
CA VAL A 73 -7.36 -11.98 22.20
C VAL A 73 -7.92 -11.63 23.59
N ALA A 74 -7.56 -12.40 24.61
CA ALA A 74 -7.94 -12.14 26.00
C ALA A 74 -7.15 -11.00 26.67
N HIS A 75 -6.31 -10.27 25.92
CA HIS A 75 -5.43 -9.20 26.42
C HIS A 75 -4.48 -9.61 27.57
N ARG A 76 -4.12 -10.90 27.65
CA ARG A 76 -3.09 -11.43 28.58
C ARG A 76 -1.71 -11.37 27.91
N LEU A 77 -1.27 -10.15 27.61
CA LEU A 77 -0.13 -9.90 26.70
C LEU A 77 1.22 -10.38 27.28
N GLU A 78 1.39 -10.34 28.61
CA GLU A 78 2.59 -10.82 29.29
C GLU A 78 2.71 -12.34 29.21
N ARG A 79 1.58 -13.05 29.33
CA ARG A 79 1.54 -14.50 29.15
C ARG A 79 1.84 -14.87 27.70
N ALA A 80 1.16 -14.24 26.74
CA ALA A 80 1.41 -14.46 25.32
C ALA A 80 2.89 -14.23 24.96
N GLU A 81 3.52 -13.18 25.50
CA GLU A 81 4.95 -12.92 25.29
C GLU A 81 5.86 -14.00 25.87
N SER A 82 5.58 -14.46 27.10
CA SER A 82 6.36 -15.51 27.77
C SER A 82 6.27 -16.85 27.01
N ASP A 83 5.05 -17.23 26.63
CA ASP A 83 4.79 -18.48 25.90
C ASP A 83 5.46 -18.42 24.51
N LEU A 84 5.31 -17.29 23.80
CA LEU A 84 5.94 -17.05 22.50
C LEU A 84 7.48 -17.08 22.58
N ALA A 85 8.08 -16.43 23.59
CA ALA A 85 9.53 -16.41 23.76
C ALA A 85 10.14 -17.79 24.06
N THR A 86 9.36 -18.70 24.66
CA THR A 86 9.77 -20.09 24.88
C THR A 86 9.79 -20.84 23.55
N LEU A 87 8.72 -20.76 22.76
CA LEU A 87 8.65 -21.42 21.46
C LEU A 87 9.67 -20.86 20.46
N GLU A 88 9.97 -19.57 20.49
CA GLU A 88 11.02 -18.96 19.64
C GLU A 88 12.43 -19.49 19.97
N GLN A 89 12.69 -19.92 21.21
CA GLN A 89 13.97 -20.57 21.55
C GLN A 89 14.05 -21.99 21.01
N GLU A 90 12.92 -22.70 21.01
CA GLU A 90 12.84 -24.09 20.55
C GLU A 90 12.76 -24.18 19.02
N HIS A 91 12.11 -23.20 18.38
CA HIS A 91 11.85 -23.15 16.93
C HIS A 91 12.21 -21.77 16.34
N PRO A 92 13.48 -21.34 16.39
CA PRO A 92 13.90 -19.96 16.04
C PRO A 92 13.65 -19.57 14.58
N GLU A 93 13.50 -20.55 13.71
CA GLU A 93 13.31 -20.35 12.27
C GLU A 93 11.83 -20.37 11.85
N ASP A 94 10.87 -20.68 12.75
CA ASP A 94 9.45 -20.80 12.38
C ASP A 94 8.81 -19.41 12.12
N PRO A 95 8.51 -19.03 10.86
CA PRO A 95 7.76 -17.82 10.48
C PRO A 95 6.39 -17.65 11.15
N ARG A 96 5.71 -18.73 11.56
CA ARG A 96 4.42 -18.64 12.28
C ARG A 96 4.61 -17.97 13.63
N LEU A 97 5.76 -18.12 14.28
CA LEU A 97 6.07 -17.41 15.52
C LEU A 97 6.28 -15.91 15.25
N LEU A 98 6.89 -15.53 14.12
CA LEU A 98 6.96 -14.11 13.70
C LEU A 98 5.57 -13.52 13.45
N TRP A 99 4.66 -14.28 12.85
CA TRP A 99 3.26 -13.85 12.74
C TRP A 99 2.64 -13.60 14.13
N ARG A 100 2.77 -14.53 15.09
CA ARG A 100 2.25 -14.31 16.46
C ARG A 100 2.91 -13.12 17.14
N ARG A 101 4.21 -12.92 16.93
CA ARG A 101 4.96 -11.75 17.40
C ARG A 101 4.38 -10.45 16.86
N GLY A 102 4.05 -10.39 15.57
CA GLY A 102 3.39 -9.25 14.96
C GLY A 102 1.98 -9.01 15.54
N ARG A 103 1.16 -10.05 15.73
CA ARG A 103 -0.16 -9.92 16.37
C ARG A 103 -0.06 -9.34 17.79
N LEU A 104 0.91 -9.82 18.57
CA LEU A 104 1.20 -9.29 19.91
C LEU A 104 1.60 -7.80 19.85
N GLN A 105 2.41 -7.38 18.88
CA GLN A 105 2.79 -5.98 18.68
C GLN A 105 1.59 -5.09 18.28
N VAL A 106 0.68 -5.58 17.42
CA VAL A 106 -0.58 -4.88 17.13
C VAL A 106 -1.41 -4.70 18.39
N ALA A 107 -1.56 -5.75 19.21
CA ALA A 107 -2.27 -5.68 20.48
C ALA A 107 -1.65 -4.63 21.43
N ARG A 108 -0.31 -4.51 21.42
CA ARG A 108 0.46 -3.49 22.16
C ARG A 108 0.48 -2.09 21.53
N LYS A 109 -0.29 -1.85 20.47
CA LYS A 109 -0.33 -0.57 19.75
C LYS A 109 1.02 -0.18 19.14
N GLN A 110 1.73 -1.16 18.61
CA GLN A 110 3.00 -0.99 17.87
C GLN A 110 2.85 -1.42 16.40
N PRO A 111 1.91 -0.85 15.63
CA PRO A 111 1.55 -1.36 14.31
C PRO A 111 2.68 -1.27 13.28
N ALA A 112 3.55 -0.25 13.35
CA ALA A 112 4.72 -0.15 12.48
C ALA A 112 5.72 -1.31 12.71
N GLN A 113 5.93 -1.70 13.97
CA GLN A 113 6.79 -2.84 14.30
C GLN A 113 6.16 -4.15 13.86
N ALA A 114 4.84 -4.28 14.02
CA ALA A 114 4.07 -5.44 13.54
C ALA A 114 4.19 -5.62 12.03
N LEU A 115 4.08 -4.53 11.27
CA LEU A 115 4.18 -4.55 9.83
C LEU A 115 5.55 -5.04 9.35
N SER A 116 6.64 -4.54 9.95
CA SER A 116 7.99 -5.04 9.68
C SER A 116 8.17 -6.51 10.11
N THR A 117 7.55 -6.92 11.22
CA THR A 117 7.62 -8.31 11.69
C THR A 117 6.87 -9.27 10.75
N TYR A 118 5.74 -8.84 10.18
CA TYR A 118 5.02 -9.60 9.16
C TYR A 118 5.80 -9.70 7.85
N GLY A 119 6.44 -8.61 7.40
CA GLY A 119 7.30 -8.68 6.23
C GLY A 119 8.47 -9.67 6.42
N ALA A 120 9.11 -9.67 7.60
CA ALA A 120 10.14 -10.67 7.94
C ALA A 120 9.59 -12.11 7.98
N ALA A 121 8.31 -12.32 8.34
CA ALA A 121 7.67 -13.63 8.26
C ALA A 121 7.51 -14.09 6.80
N VAL A 122 7.09 -13.19 5.90
CA VAL A 122 6.95 -13.46 4.46
C VAL A 122 8.31 -13.73 3.81
N GLU A 123 9.36 -13.00 4.19
CA GLU A 123 10.72 -13.24 3.69
C GLU A 123 11.21 -14.66 4.01
N ARG A 124 10.87 -15.17 5.21
CA ARG A 124 11.22 -16.55 5.61
C ARG A 124 10.36 -17.60 4.92
N GLU A 125 9.07 -17.34 4.78
CA GLU A 125 8.12 -18.27 4.16
C GLU A 125 7.07 -17.50 3.35
N PRO A 126 7.32 -17.33 2.03
CA PRO A 126 6.37 -16.66 1.14
C PRO A 126 5.00 -17.33 1.08
N GLY A 127 4.93 -18.64 1.35
CA GLY A 127 3.68 -19.41 1.40
C GLY A 127 2.70 -18.92 2.47
N LEU A 128 3.15 -18.17 3.48
CA LEU A 128 2.25 -17.55 4.47
C LEU A 128 1.24 -16.60 3.84
N LEU A 129 1.52 -16.03 2.67
CA LEU A 129 0.57 -15.18 1.95
C LEU A 129 -0.65 -15.95 1.44
N GLU A 130 -0.57 -17.28 1.31
CA GLU A 130 -1.70 -18.15 0.97
C GLU A 130 -2.60 -18.40 2.19
N GLU A 131 -2.12 -18.17 3.41
CA GLU A 131 -2.90 -18.32 4.64
C GLU A 131 -3.86 -17.14 4.83
N PRO A 132 -5.19 -17.33 4.72
CA PRO A 132 -6.14 -16.22 4.66
C PRO A 132 -6.10 -15.30 5.89
N ALA A 133 -5.89 -15.89 7.08
CA ALA A 133 -5.81 -15.13 8.32
C ALA A 133 -4.53 -14.28 8.41
N PHE A 134 -3.40 -14.80 7.93
CA PHE A 134 -2.15 -14.02 7.86
C PHE A 134 -2.30 -12.86 6.86
N PHE A 135 -2.80 -13.16 5.66
CA PHE A 135 -3.01 -12.14 4.64
C PHE A 135 -3.96 -11.05 5.11
N ALA A 136 -5.04 -11.39 5.83
CA ALA A 136 -5.95 -10.41 6.40
C ALA A 136 -5.24 -9.48 7.42
N ASP A 137 -4.44 -10.03 8.32
CA ASP A 137 -3.67 -9.27 9.31
C ASP A 137 -2.65 -8.32 8.63
N LEU A 138 -1.90 -8.81 7.64
CA LEU A 138 -0.93 -8.02 6.88
C LEU A 138 -1.62 -6.93 6.04
N SER A 139 -2.67 -7.29 5.31
CA SER A 139 -3.41 -6.37 4.44
C SER A 139 -4.02 -5.22 5.24
N ALA A 140 -4.55 -5.49 6.44
CA ALA A 140 -5.07 -4.44 7.33
C ALA A 140 -4.01 -3.39 7.68
N LEU A 141 -2.75 -3.78 7.90
CA LEU A 141 -1.65 -2.86 8.20
C LEU A 141 -1.14 -2.14 6.95
N LEU A 142 -1.04 -2.82 5.80
CA LEU A 142 -0.64 -2.17 4.54
C LEU A 142 -1.61 -1.03 4.14
N HIS A 143 -2.89 -1.19 4.44
CA HIS A 143 -3.92 -0.21 4.12
C HIS A 143 -4.13 0.87 5.21
N ASP A 144 -3.39 0.82 6.32
CA ASP A 144 -3.45 1.86 7.35
C ASP A 144 -2.74 3.15 6.86
N ASP A 145 -3.48 4.24 6.74
CA ASP A 145 -2.94 5.55 6.31
C ASP A 145 -1.84 6.07 7.25
N GLU A 146 -1.86 5.71 8.54
CA GLU A 146 -0.84 6.12 9.51
C GLU A 146 0.50 5.39 9.27
N LEU A 147 0.47 4.22 8.63
CA LEU A 147 1.64 3.39 8.33
C LEU A 147 2.08 3.50 6.87
N ARG A 148 1.53 4.46 6.13
CA ARG A 148 1.67 4.54 4.68
C ARG A 148 3.12 4.48 4.20
N THR A 149 4.04 5.13 4.91
CA THR A 149 5.45 5.16 4.54
C THR A 149 6.07 3.79 4.77
N GLU A 150 5.90 3.23 5.96
CA GLU A 150 6.40 1.93 6.38
C GLU A 150 5.82 0.79 5.53
N ALA A 151 4.55 0.88 5.13
CA ALA A 151 3.88 -0.10 4.28
C ALA A 151 4.48 -0.18 2.88
N VAL A 152 4.82 0.97 2.28
CA VAL A 152 5.49 0.97 0.98
C VAL A 152 6.91 0.43 1.10
N ASP A 153 7.62 0.74 2.19
CA ASP A 153 8.97 0.21 2.41
C ASP A 153 8.95 -1.32 2.57
N VAL A 154 8.05 -1.87 3.39
CA VAL A 154 7.87 -3.32 3.53
C VAL A 154 7.45 -3.98 2.22
N ALA A 155 6.53 -3.36 1.47
CA ALA A 155 6.09 -3.91 0.18
C ALA A 155 7.21 -3.95 -0.87
N VAL A 156 8.09 -2.93 -0.89
CA VAL A 156 9.23 -2.88 -1.81
C VAL A 156 10.36 -3.83 -1.38
N GLU A 157 10.69 -3.88 -0.09
CA GLU A 157 11.89 -4.54 0.40
C GLU A 157 11.67 -6.00 0.78
N GLN A 158 10.49 -6.35 1.31
CA GLN A 158 10.26 -7.63 1.98
C GLN A 158 9.20 -8.50 1.27
N LEU A 159 8.15 -7.88 0.72
CA LEU A 159 7.09 -8.63 0.04
C LEU A 159 7.43 -8.96 -1.41
N GLY A 160 8.26 -8.16 -2.08
CA GLY A 160 8.62 -8.35 -3.48
C GLY A 160 7.39 -8.39 -4.39
N HIS A 161 7.32 -9.39 -5.28
CA HIS A 161 6.24 -9.52 -6.26
C HIS A 161 4.83 -9.54 -5.64
N PRO A 162 4.55 -10.31 -4.57
CA PRO A 162 3.28 -10.20 -3.84
C PRO A 162 2.90 -8.79 -3.37
N GLY A 163 3.87 -7.92 -3.07
CA GLY A 163 3.62 -6.54 -2.68
C GLY A 163 3.21 -5.61 -3.82
N HIS A 164 3.36 -6.03 -5.09
CA HIS A 164 3.16 -5.15 -6.24
C HIS A 164 1.71 -4.73 -6.45
N GLU A 165 0.72 -5.55 -6.08
CA GLU A 165 -0.69 -5.16 -6.19
C GLU A 165 -0.98 -3.94 -5.31
N PHE A 166 -0.53 -3.99 -4.07
CA PHE A 166 -0.59 -2.89 -3.13
C PHE A 166 0.16 -1.65 -3.66
N LEU A 167 1.37 -1.83 -4.19
CA LEU A 167 2.14 -0.72 -4.76
C LEU A 167 1.44 -0.09 -5.96
N LEU A 168 0.81 -0.87 -6.84
CA LEU A 168 0.05 -0.36 -7.99
C LEU A 168 -1.14 0.48 -7.54
N GLU A 169 -1.88 0.04 -6.51
CA GLU A 169 -2.94 0.85 -5.89
C GLU A 169 -2.38 2.18 -5.37
N ARG A 170 -1.30 2.15 -4.58
CA ARG A 170 -0.70 3.35 -4.00
C ARG A 170 -0.09 4.30 -5.03
N LEU A 171 0.48 3.77 -6.11
CA LEU A 171 0.99 4.56 -7.24
C LEU A 171 -0.13 5.18 -8.08
N GLY A 172 -1.33 4.60 -8.03
CA GLY A 172 -2.52 5.09 -8.74
C GLY A 172 -3.29 6.20 -8.02
N ASP A 173 -3.03 6.46 -6.74
CA ASP A 173 -3.69 7.49 -5.94
C ASP A 173 -3.16 8.89 -6.26
N LEU A 174 -4.00 9.69 -6.93
CA LEU A 174 -3.70 11.07 -7.30
C LEU A 174 -4.18 12.10 -6.25
N ASP A 175 -5.09 11.70 -5.36
CA ASP A 175 -5.66 12.62 -4.37
C ASP A 175 -4.77 12.79 -3.14
N ASP A 176 -3.97 11.76 -2.87
CA ASP A 176 -2.91 11.75 -1.88
C ASP A 176 -1.69 10.98 -2.44
N PRO A 177 -0.86 11.56 -3.33
CA PRO A 177 0.26 10.83 -3.94
C PRO A 177 1.39 10.56 -2.94
N LEU A 178 2.14 9.47 -3.14
CA LEU A 178 3.34 9.16 -2.35
C LEU A 178 4.39 10.28 -2.48
N PRO A 179 5.21 10.55 -1.44
CA PRO A 179 6.37 11.44 -1.55
C PRO A 179 7.28 11.01 -2.72
N TRP A 180 7.90 11.98 -3.40
CA TRP A 180 8.61 11.74 -4.67
C TRP A 180 9.59 10.56 -4.59
N ALA A 181 10.51 10.57 -3.62
CA ALA A 181 11.53 9.53 -3.49
C ALA A 181 10.92 8.13 -3.30
N GLN A 182 9.90 8.02 -2.45
CA GLN A 182 9.21 6.75 -2.20
C GLN A 182 8.41 6.30 -3.42
N ARG A 183 7.73 7.21 -4.11
CA ARG A 183 7.03 6.92 -5.38
C ARG A 183 8.00 6.39 -6.44
N LYS A 184 9.19 6.98 -6.59
CA LYS A 184 10.19 6.50 -7.56
C LYS A 184 10.71 5.10 -7.20
N ARG A 185 10.96 4.81 -5.91
CA ARG A 185 11.34 3.46 -5.46
C ARG A 185 10.24 2.44 -5.76
N ALA A 186 8.99 2.73 -5.37
CA ALA A 186 7.85 1.85 -5.63
C ALA A 186 7.63 1.61 -7.13
N ALA A 187 7.67 2.69 -7.95
CA ALA A 187 7.51 2.57 -9.40
C ALA A 187 8.66 1.79 -10.05
N ALA A 188 9.89 1.89 -9.54
CA ALA A 188 11.02 1.11 -10.01
C ALA A 188 10.87 -0.38 -9.67
N ALA A 189 10.42 -0.71 -8.45
CA ALA A 189 10.14 -2.09 -8.04
C ALA A 189 9.06 -2.74 -8.92
N VAL A 190 7.91 -2.08 -9.08
CA VAL A 190 6.84 -2.49 -9.99
C VAL A 190 7.32 -2.59 -11.44
N GLY A 191 8.13 -1.63 -11.88
CA GLY A 191 8.65 -1.54 -13.25
C GLY A 191 9.67 -2.63 -13.62
N ALA A 192 10.28 -3.30 -12.63
CA ALA A 192 11.20 -4.42 -12.87
C ALA A 192 10.47 -5.69 -13.35
N HIS A 193 9.14 -5.73 -13.27
CA HIS A 193 8.29 -6.86 -13.62
C HIS A 193 7.35 -6.48 -14.77
N PRO A 194 7.50 -7.05 -15.99
CA PRO A 194 6.75 -6.64 -17.17
C PRO A 194 5.22 -6.64 -17.01
N GLU A 195 4.68 -7.65 -16.33
CA GLU A 195 3.25 -7.81 -16.04
C GLU A 195 2.70 -6.70 -15.14
N CYS A 196 3.48 -6.24 -14.17
CA CYS A 196 3.12 -5.14 -13.28
C CYS A 196 3.37 -3.79 -13.97
N ALA A 197 4.48 -3.65 -14.72
CA ALA A 197 4.82 -2.46 -15.47
C ALA A 197 3.74 -2.09 -16.50
N ALA A 198 3.12 -3.08 -17.15
CA ALA A 198 2.02 -2.86 -18.09
C ALA A 198 0.76 -2.26 -17.44
N ARG A 199 0.58 -2.45 -16.12
CA ARG A 199 -0.54 -1.92 -15.34
C ARG A 199 -0.24 -0.53 -14.75
N LEU A 200 1.03 -0.14 -14.70
CA LEU A 200 1.43 1.18 -14.23
C LEU A 200 1.06 2.25 -15.25
N ASP A 201 0.18 3.18 -14.88
CA ASP A 201 -0.18 4.31 -15.75
C ASP A 201 1.01 5.29 -15.86
N ALA A 202 1.87 5.06 -16.85
CA ALA A 202 3.06 5.86 -17.11
C ALA A 202 2.74 7.35 -17.33
N ARG A 203 1.58 7.67 -17.93
CA ARG A 203 1.16 9.06 -18.15
C ARG A 203 0.86 9.73 -16.80
N ARG A 204 0.16 9.05 -15.89
CA ARG A 204 -0.04 9.56 -14.53
C ARG A 204 1.26 9.72 -13.76
N GLN A 205 2.19 8.76 -13.85
CA GLN A 205 3.49 8.88 -13.19
C GLN A 205 4.28 10.09 -13.72
N LEU A 206 4.19 10.38 -15.01
CA LEU A 206 4.79 11.57 -15.62
C LEU A 206 4.14 12.87 -15.13
N ALA A 207 2.81 12.88 -14.98
CA ALA A 207 2.07 14.00 -14.38
C ALA A 207 2.54 14.30 -12.95
N LEU A 208 2.71 13.25 -12.13
CA LEU A 208 3.22 13.38 -10.78
C LEU A 208 4.70 13.81 -10.75
N ASP A 209 5.54 13.35 -11.68
CA ASP A 209 6.92 13.82 -11.81
C ASP A 209 6.99 15.34 -12.07
N LEU A 210 6.07 15.89 -12.88
CA LEU A 210 5.97 17.34 -13.08
C LEU A 210 5.53 18.08 -11.80
N LEU A 211 4.50 17.57 -11.12
CA LEU A 211 3.91 18.21 -9.94
C LEU A 211 4.84 18.18 -8.72
N GLN A 212 5.59 17.09 -8.54
CA GLN A 212 6.48 16.86 -7.40
C GLN A 212 7.94 17.19 -7.71
N ALA A 213 8.24 17.79 -8.87
CA ALA A 213 9.62 18.04 -9.27
C ALA A 213 10.44 18.84 -8.24
N ALA A 214 9.79 19.71 -7.46
CA ALA A 214 10.48 20.48 -6.41
C ALA A 214 11.08 19.61 -5.29
N ASP A 215 10.58 18.39 -5.11
CA ASP A 215 11.02 17.45 -4.07
C ASP A 215 12.04 16.42 -4.60
N ALA A 216 12.39 16.49 -5.88
CA ALA A 216 13.38 15.60 -6.51
C ALA A 216 14.82 16.02 -6.19
N ASP A 217 15.77 15.08 -6.29
CA ASP A 217 17.21 15.36 -6.14
C ASP A 217 17.73 16.32 -7.24
N ASP A 218 17.15 16.24 -8.44
CA ASP A 218 17.37 17.15 -9.57
C ASP A 218 16.03 17.80 -9.99
N PRO A 219 15.60 18.89 -9.31
CA PRO A 219 14.31 19.49 -9.59
C PRO A 219 14.17 20.03 -11.01
N CYS A 220 15.21 20.71 -11.52
CA CYS A 220 15.15 21.32 -12.84
C CYS A 220 15.13 20.26 -13.94
N GLY A 221 16.01 19.25 -13.88
CA GLY A 221 16.02 18.21 -14.90
C GLY A 221 14.78 17.33 -14.85
N THR A 222 14.25 17.00 -13.65
CA THR A 222 12.99 16.25 -13.52
C THR A 222 11.82 17.03 -14.12
N PHE A 223 11.71 18.32 -13.81
CA PHE A 223 10.68 19.19 -14.38
C PHE A 223 10.82 19.30 -15.91
N GLY A 224 12.04 19.56 -16.39
CA GLY A 224 12.33 19.72 -17.82
C GLY A 224 12.06 18.47 -18.66
N ARG A 225 12.45 17.29 -18.16
CA ARG A 225 12.17 15.99 -18.81
C ARG A 225 10.67 15.71 -18.86
N SER A 226 9.96 15.99 -17.77
CA SER A 226 8.50 15.79 -17.71
C SER A 226 7.77 16.65 -18.74
N LEU A 227 8.15 17.94 -18.86
CA LEU A 227 7.59 18.82 -19.88
C LEU A 227 7.83 18.32 -21.30
N LEU A 228 9.05 17.87 -21.61
CA LEU A 228 9.39 17.35 -22.94
C LEU A 228 8.56 16.11 -23.29
N ALA A 229 8.46 15.16 -22.38
CA ALA A 229 7.69 13.95 -22.59
C ALA A 229 6.19 14.23 -22.74
N MET A 230 5.63 15.17 -21.97
CA MET A 230 4.22 15.59 -22.11
C MET A 230 3.95 16.31 -23.43
N GLN A 231 4.88 17.15 -23.89
CA GLN A 231 4.77 17.83 -25.18
C GLN A 231 4.79 16.87 -26.36
N ALA A 232 5.47 15.72 -26.24
CA ALA A 232 5.54 14.72 -27.30
C ALA A 232 4.20 13.99 -27.53
N THR A 233 3.35 13.83 -26.50
CA THR A 233 2.09 13.09 -26.63
C THR A 233 0.84 13.96 -26.51
N LEU A 234 0.93 15.11 -25.84
CA LEU A 234 -0.18 16.06 -25.59
C LEU A 234 -1.48 15.35 -25.18
N ASP A 235 -1.42 14.60 -24.08
CA ASP A 235 -2.55 13.83 -23.54
C ASP A 235 -3.43 14.69 -22.63
N GLU A 236 -4.75 14.43 -22.62
CA GLU A 236 -5.72 15.15 -21.80
C GLU A 236 -5.40 15.03 -20.31
N VAL A 237 -4.84 13.90 -19.86
CA VAL A 237 -4.46 13.67 -18.46
C VAL A 237 -3.43 14.69 -17.94
N TYR A 238 -2.72 15.38 -18.83
CA TYR A 238 -1.74 16.42 -18.47
C TYR A 238 -2.34 17.81 -18.32
N LEU A 239 -3.58 18.05 -18.77
CA LEU A 239 -4.19 19.39 -18.77
C LEU A 239 -4.18 20.01 -17.37
N GLN A 240 -4.76 19.31 -16.39
CA GLN A 240 -4.81 19.82 -15.02
C GLN A 240 -3.41 19.88 -14.36
N PRO A 241 -2.58 18.81 -14.40
CA PRO A 241 -1.22 18.85 -13.85
C PRO A 241 -0.34 19.98 -14.41
N ALA A 242 -0.38 20.22 -15.73
CA ALA A 242 0.39 21.30 -16.35
C ALA A 242 -0.04 22.67 -15.81
N HIS A 243 -1.33 22.89 -15.60
CA HIS A 243 -1.85 24.13 -15.02
C HIS A 243 -1.48 24.31 -13.55
N ASP A 244 -1.52 23.24 -12.75
CA ASP A 244 -1.22 23.29 -11.32
C ASP A 244 0.29 23.30 -11.02
N ALA A 245 1.11 22.84 -11.96
CA ALA A 245 2.55 22.78 -11.82
C ALA A 245 3.16 24.15 -11.51
N LYS A 246 4.03 24.16 -10.49
CA LYS A 246 4.84 25.32 -10.11
C LYS A 246 6.26 25.10 -10.57
N LEU A 247 6.87 26.15 -11.12
CA LEU A 247 8.27 26.11 -11.51
C LEU A 247 9.15 25.93 -10.26
N PRO A 248 10.04 24.92 -10.21
CA PRO A 248 10.94 24.78 -9.06
C PRO A 248 11.91 25.97 -8.98
N ARG A 249 12.43 26.23 -7.77
CA ARG A 249 13.34 27.37 -7.53
C ARG A 249 14.59 27.25 -8.42
N GLY A 250 14.96 28.33 -9.10
CA GLY A 250 16.13 28.36 -9.99
C GLY A 250 15.88 27.87 -11.42
N CYS A 251 14.77 27.18 -11.71
CA CYS A 251 14.53 26.55 -13.02
C CYS A 251 13.92 27.48 -14.08
N LYS A 252 14.35 28.75 -14.16
CA LYS A 252 13.76 29.78 -15.03
C LYS A 252 13.74 29.38 -16.52
N VAL A 253 14.70 28.56 -16.95
CA VAL A 253 14.82 28.04 -18.32
C VAL A 253 13.57 27.29 -18.80
N HIS A 254 12.79 26.70 -17.89
CA HIS A 254 11.59 25.92 -18.25
C HIS A 254 10.28 26.75 -18.23
N LYS A 255 10.34 28.05 -17.90
CA LYS A 255 9.14 28.90 -17.81
C LYS A 255 8.39 28.98 -19.15
N GLN A 256 9.12 29.22 -20.24
CA GLN A 256 8.53 29.32 -21.58
C GLN A 256 7.93 27.98 -22.01
N ARG A 257 8.66 26.88 -21.81
CA ARG A 257 8.19 25.54 -22.17
C ARG A 257 6.90 25.12 -21.45
N LEU A 258 6.78 25.46 -20.16
CA LEU A 258 5.54 25.22 -19.41
C LEU A 258 4.36 26.03 -19.98
N ALA A 259 4.59 27.29 -20.37
CA ALA A 259 3.57 28.12 -20.99
C ALA A 259 3.12 27.56 -22.35
N GLU A 260 4.07 27.10 -23.18
CA GLU A 260 3.80 26.46 -24.46
C GLU A 260 3.00 25.16 -24.28
N LEU A 261 3.39 24.30 -23.33
CA LEU A 261 2.64 23.07 -23.03
C LEU A 261 1.19 23.38 -22.61
N ARG A 262 0.98 24.37 -21.72
CA ARG A 262 -0.36 24.79 -21.30
C ARG A 262 -1.20 25.28 -22.47
N ALA A 263 -0.63 26.14 -23.32
CA ALA A 263 -1.33 26.67 -24.49
C ALA A 263 -1.75 25.54 -25.44
N ALA A 264 -0.84 24.60 -25.75
CA ALA A 264 -1.12 23.47 -26.62
C ALA A 264 -2.21 22.54 -26.06
N LEU A 265 -2.18 22.26 -24.75
CA LEU A 265 -3.22 21.45 -24.10
C LEU A 265 -4.59 22.15 -24.10
N VAL A 266 -4.63 23.46 -23.86
CA VAL A 266 -5.86 24.26 -23.90
C VAL A 266 -6.42 24.39 -25.31
N GLU A 267 -5.57 24.54 -26.31
CA GLU A 267 -5.99 24.55 -27.72
C GLU A 267 -6.65 23.23 -28.11
N LYS A 268 -6.09 22.10 -27.65
CA LYS A 268 -6.57 20.76 -27.99
C LYS A 268 -7.81 20.32 -27.20
N TYR A 269 -7.87 20.63 -25.91
CA TYR A 269 -8.88 20.09 -24.98
C TYR A 269 -9.79 21.15 -24.35
N GLY A 270 -9.53 22.43 -24.60
CA GLY A 270 -10.19 23.54 -23.92
C GLY A 270 -9.55 23.88 -22.56
N PRO A 271 -10.02 24.95 -21.91
CA PRO A 271 -9.49 25.35 -20.60
C PRO A 271 -9.79 24.29 -19.54
N PRO A 272 -8.90 24.09 -18.54
CA PRO A 272 -9.18 23.18 -17.44
C PRO A 272 -10.48 23.59 -16.74
N GLN A 273 -11.40 22.64 -16.56
CA GLN A 273 -12.59 22.91 -15.78
C GLN A 273 -12.16 23.21 -14.35
N ARG A 274 -12.55 24.39 -13.82
CA ARG A 274 -12.39 24.66 -12.40
C ARG A 274 -13.10 23.53 -11.66
N ARG A 275 -12.34 22.66 -11.00
CA ARG A 275 -12.90 21.76 -9.98
C ARG A 275 -13.60 22.68 -9.00
N LYS A 276 -14.94 22.82 -9.10
CA LYS A 276 -15.77 23.48 -8.09
C LYS A 276 -15.40 22.73 -6.83
N GLY A 277 -14.58 23.36 -5.98
CA GLY A 277 -13.78 22.67 -4.99
C GLY A 277 -14.65 21.60 -4.39
N SER A 278 -14.37 20.34 -4.73
CA SER A 278 -15.06 19.23 -4.10
C SER A 278 -14.76 19.50 -2.66
N GLY A 279 -15.75 20.00 -1.93
CA GLY A 279 -15.58 20.39 -0.55
C GLY A 279 -15.12 19.10 0.08
N ARG A 280 -13.81 18.97 0.27
CA ARG A 280 -13.22 17.88 1.02
C ARG A 280 -13.77 18.20 2.39
N CYS A 281 -14.94 17.66 2.67
CA CYS A 281 -15.50 17.46 3.99
C CYS A 281 -14.46 16.60 4.70
N ARG A 282 -13.33 17.21 5.11
CA ARG A 282 -12.38 16.68 6.09
C ARG A 282 -13.02 16.74 7.47
N GLY A 283 -14.25 16.27 7.55
CA GLY A 283 -15.13 16.44 8.68
C GLY A 283 -16.16 15.33 8.66
N PHE A 284 -15.71 14.07 8.71
CA PHE A 284 -16.46 12.96 9.33
C PHE A 284 -15.58 11.69 9.49
N ARG A 285 -14.28 11.81 9.76
CA ARG A 285 -13.50 10.69 10.34
C ARG A 285 -13.63 10.76 11.86
N GLY A 286 -14.72 10.23 12.37
CA GLY A 286 -14.97 10.19 13.79
C GLY A 286 -16.31 9.59 14.14
N LEU A 287 -16.66 8.43 13.60
CA LEU A 287 -17.83 7.64 14.04
C LEU A 287 -17.88 6.25 13.40
N LEU A 288 -16.81 5.45 13.44
CA LEU A 288 -16.88 4.00 13.18
C LEU A 288 -15.88 3.26 14.07
N ARG A 289 -16.17 3.22 15.38
CA ARG A 289 -15.75 2.14 16.28
C ARG A 289 -16.89 1.88 17.26
N GLY A 290 -17.53 0.74 17.09
CA GLY A 290 -18.58 0.20 17.93
C GLY A 290 -19.11 -1.04 17.26
N GLY A 291 -18.60 -2.21 17.66
CA GLY A 291 -19.01 -3.50 17.14
C GLY A 291 -20.46 -3.85 17.44
N CYS A 292 -20.96 -4.85 16.72
CA CYS A 292 -21.64 -5.96 17.35
C CYS A 292 -20.63 -7.10 17.49
#